data_AF-A0A355ETB5-F1
#
_entry.id   AF-A0A355ETB5-F1
#
_cell.length_a   1.000
_cell.length_b   1.000
_cell.length_c   1.000
_cell.angle_alpha   90.00
_cell.angle_beta   90.00
_cell.angle_gamma   90.00
#
_symmetry.space_group_name_H-M   'P 1'
#
loop_
_entity.id
_entity.type
_entity.pdbx_description
1 polymer ?
#
loop_
_entity_poly.entity_id
_entity_poly.type
_entity_poly.pdbx_seq_one_letter_code
_entity_poly.pdbx_strand_id
1 'polypeptide(L)'
;ALGAEEISRVFAGGLSRPFVQRPLLRVERLLPGDGVDLRRLAGHQSFAAGASCLAVLLGDLEPALAPGGAWLYRRLHEEAGAIGHALSLEAAAQGLGARGIGGFLDDEVLAALGLPAEGRWQALYLLAVGRPA
;
A
#
# COMPACT_ATOMS: atom_id res chain seq x y z
N ALA A 1 -6.41 -4.40 -17.69
CA ALA A 1 -5.31 -4.08 -16.76
C ALA A 1 -4.64 -2.78 -17.20
N LEU A 2 -4.18 -1.96 -16.26
CA LEU A 2 -3.36 -0.78 -16.54
C LEU A 2 -1.97 -1.20 -17.05
N GLY A 3 -1.37 -0.38 -17.91
CA GLY A 3 0.03 -0.53 -18.31
C GLY A 3 1.01 -0.10 -17.20
N ALA A 4 2.24 -0.58 -17.28
CA ALA A 4 3.30 -0.28 -16.30
C ALA A 4 3.57 1.23 -16.16
N GLU A 5 3.39 2.00 -17.25
CA GLU A 5 3.57 3.45 -17.27
C GLU A 5 2.44 4.21 -16.56
N GLU A 6 1.18 3.79 -16.74
CA GLU A 6 0.03 4.33 -15.99
C GLU A 6 0.22 4.10 -14.48
N ILE A 7 0.57 2.87 -14.09
CA ILE A 7 0.87 2.55 -12.69
C ILE A 7 2.03 3.41 -12.19
N SER A 8 3.14 3.49 -12.93
CA SER A 8 4.30 4.27 -12.47
C SER A 8 4.00 5.77 -12.32
N ARG A 9 3.11 6.35 -13.14
CA ARG A 9 2.69 7.75 -13.00
C ARG A 9 1.88 8.02 -11.73
N VAL A 10 0.97 7.12 -11.34
CA VAL A 10 0.22 7.24 -10.07
C VAL A 10 1.20 7.35 -8.88
N PHE A 11 2.21 6.48 -8.85
CA PHE A 11 3.17 6.45 -7.74
C PHE A 11 4.16 7.60 -7.81
N ALA A 12 4.67 7.94 -8.99
CA ALA A 12 5.55 9.11 -9.15
C ALA A 12 4.87 10.41 -8.70
N GLY A 13 3.62 10.64 -9.14
CA GLY A 13 2.85 11.80 -8.71
C GLY A 13 2.58 11.80 -7.21
N GLY A 14 2.09 10.67 -6.67
CA GLY A 14 1.66 10.61 -5.28
C GLY A 14 2.83 10.70 -4.30
N LEU A 15 3.95 10.06 -4.63
CA LEU A 15 5.15 10.02 -3.79
C LEU A 15 6.05 11.27 -3.94
N SER A 16 5.87 12.08 -5.00
CA SER A 16 6.61 13.34 -5.18
C SER A 16 6.21 14.42 -4.16
N ARG A 17 5.10 14.23 -3.44
CA ARG A 17 4.58 15.23 -2.51
C ARG A 17 5.47 15.34 -1.26
N PRO A 18 5.80 16.55 -0.78
CA PRO A 18 6.78 16.75 0.30
C PRO A 18 6.45 16.03 1.61
N PHE A 19 5.17 15.76 1.87
CA PHE A 19 4.72 15.11 3.10
C PHE A 19 4.84 13.57 3.07
N VAL A 20 5.15 12.97 1.91
CA VAL A 20 5.14 11.52 1.65
C VAL A 20 6.50 10.86 1.86
N GLN A 21 7.62 11.61 1.75
CA GLN A 21 8.94 11.08 2.03
C GLN A 21 9.16 10.99 3.56
N ARG A 22 8.95 9.79 4.11
CA ARG A 22 9.07 9.52 5.56
C ARG A 22 10.07 8.38 5.77
N PRO A 23 11.04 8.52 6.69
CA PRO A 23 12.08 7.51 6.89
C PRO A 23 11.53 6.16 7.40
N LEU A 24 10.34 6.16 8.01
CA LEU A 24 9.72 4.98 8.62
C LEU A 24 8.59 4.37 7.78
N LEU A 25 8.35 4.87 6.56
CA LEU A 25 7.33 4.34 5.67
C LEU A 25 7.92 3.99 4.31
N ARG A 26 7.42 2.91 3.72
CA ARG A 26 7.71 2.50 2.35
C ARG A 26 6.41 2.19 1.63
N VAL A 27 6.41 2.40 0.32
CA VAL A 27 5.28 2.05 -0.53
C VAL A 27 5.78 1.07 -1.57
N GLU A 28 5.29 -0.15 -1.50
CA GLU A 28 5.57 -1.20 -2.47
C GLU A 28 4.36 -1.45 -3.37
N ARG A 29 4.57 -2.23 -4.43
CA ARG A 29 3.53 -2.56 -5.42
C ARG A 29 3.48 -4.05 -5.64
N LEU A 30 2.28 -4.60 -5.63
CA LEU A 30 2.00 -5.96 -6.04
C LEU A 30 1.06 -5.92 -7.26
N LEU A 31 1.46 -6.64 -8.30
CA LEU A 31 0.77 -6.73 -9.58
C LEU A 31 0.22 -8.15 -9.76
N PRO A 32 -0.85 -8.34 -10.55
CA PRO A 32 -1.30 -9.68 -10.93
C PRO A 32 -0.20 -10.50 -11.65
N GLY A 33 0.75 -9.81 -12.29
CA GLY A 33 1.89 -10.43 -12.98
C GLY A 33 2.97 -11.00 -12.06
N ASP A 34 2.95 -10.70 -10.76
CA ASP A 34 3.97 -11.14 -9.79
C ASP A 34 3.71 -12.56 -9.27
N GLY A 35 2.74 -13.29 -9.85
CA GLY A 35 2.38 -14.65 -9.43
C GLY A 35 1.53 -14.70 -8.15
N VAL A 36 0.87 -13.59 -7.80
CA VAL A 36 0.06 -13.45 -6.58
C VAL A 36 -1.43 -13.28 -6.90
N ASP A 37 -2.31 -13.72 -6.00
CA ASP A 37 -3.76 -13.43 -6.07
C ASP A 37 -4.08 -12.18 -5.23
N LEU A 38 -4.29 -11.04 -5.90
CA LEU A 38 -4.60 -9.77 -5.23
C LEU A 38 -5.88 -9.84 -4.40
N ARG A 39 -6.88 -10.64 -4.80
CA ARG A 39 -8.11 -10.81 -4.01
C ARG A 39 -7.81 -11.54 -2.72
N ARG A 40 -6.97 -12.58 -2.76
CA ARG A 40 -6.55 -13.31 -1.56
C ARG A 40 -5.81 -12.39 -0.61
N LEU A 41 -4.80 -11.68 -1.10
CA LEU A 41 -4.01 -10.72 -0.31
C LEU A 41 -4.90 -9.66 0.35
N ALA A 42 -5.90 -9.16 -0.37
CA ALA A 42 -6.88 -8.20 0.14
C ALA A 42 -7.97 -8.82 1.05
N GLY A 43 -7.74 -9.97 1.68
CA GLY A 43 -8.70 -10.59 2.59
C GLY A 43 -9.97 -11.10 1.88
N HIS A 44 -9.81 -11.65 0.68
CA HIS A 44 -10.89 -12.18 -0.18
C HIS A 44 -11.91 -11.15 -0.69
N GLN A 45 -11.61 -9.86 -0.61
CA GLN A 45 -12.50 -8.80 -1.08
C GLN A 45 -12.61 -8.79 -2.61
N SER A 46 -13.81 -9.04 -3.14
CA SER A 46 -14.04 -9.29 -4.57
C SER A 46 -13.56 -8.17 -5.51
N PHE A 47 -13.63 -6.91 -5.09
CA PHE A 47 -13.17 -5.78 -5.92
C PHE A 47 -11.67 -5.82 -6.20
N ALA A 48 -10.87 -6.45 -5.33
CA ALA A 48 -9.42 -6.52 -5.52
C ALA A 48 -9.03 -7.47 -6.67
N ALA A 49 -9.90 -8.40 -7.07
CA ALA A 49 -9.67 -9.25 -8.25
C ALA A 49 -9.60 -8.43 -9.55
N GLY A 50 -10.30 -7.30 -9.61
CA GLY A 50 -10.29 -6.38 -10.76
C GLY A 50 -9.24 -5.29 -10.67
N ALA A 51 -8.49 -5.20 -9.57
CA ALA A 51 -7.44 -4.20 -9.40
C ALA A 51 -6.28 -4.48 -10.36
N SER A 52 -5.67 -3.40 -10.87
CA SER A 52 -4.45 -3.49 -11.68
C SER A 52 -3.18 -3.55 -10.82
N CYS A 53 -3.24 -3.04 -9.59
CA CYS A 53 -2.21 -3.25 -8.57
C CYS A 53 -2.77 -3.06 -7.15
N LEU A 54 -2.06 -3.60 -6.18
CA LEU A 54 -2.14 -3.18 -4.78
C LEU A 54 -0.91 -2.33 -4.46
N ALA A 55 -1.12 -1.10 -3.98
CA ALA A 55 -0.08 -0.38 -3.25
C ALA A 55 -0.06 -0.90 -1.81
N VAL A 56 1.10 -1.31 -1.31
CA VAL A 56 1.29 -1.79 0.06
C VAL A 56 2.07 -0.73 0.82
N LEU A 57 1.46 -0.15 1.85
CA LEU A 57 2.11 0.83 2.72
C LEU A 57 2.69 0.09 3.92
N LEU A 58 4.02 -0.02 3.93
CA LEU A 58 4.78 -0.67 4.98
C LEU A 58 5.25 0.37 5.98
N GLY A 59 5.10 0.06 7.27
CA GLY A 59 5.66 0.84 8.37
C GLY A 59 6.75 0.08 9.08
N ASP A 60 7.77 0.83 9.49
CA ASP A 60 8.82 0.34 10.37
C ASP A 60 8.33 0.38 11.83
N LEU A 61 7.93 -0.78 12.36
CA LEU A 61 7.42 -0.89 13.73
C LEU A 61 8.52 -1.03 14.78
N GLU A 62 9.77 -1.30 14.39
CA GLU A 62 10.87 -1.47 15.36
C GLU A 62 11.02 -0.23 16.28
N PRO A 63 11.02 1.02 15.77
CA PRO A 63 11.00 2.21 16.62
C PRO A 63 9.73 2.38 17.45
N ALA A 64 8.57 1.91 16.96
CA ALA A 64 7.30 2.02 17.66
C ALA A 64 7.18 1.05 18.84
N LEU A 65 7.89 -0.09 18.77
CA LEU A 65 7.95 -1.11 19.82
C LEU A 65 9.05 -0.84 20.87
N ALA A 66 9.98 0.07 20.58
CA ALA A 66 11.01 0.48 21.53
C ALA A 66 10.42 1.23 22.75
N PRO A 67 11.10 1.23 23.92
CA PRO A 67 10.67 2.02 25.08
C PRO A 67 10.47 3.50 24.73
N GLY A 68 9.30 4.05 25.04
CA GLY A 68 8.92 5.43 24.69
C GLY A 68 8.44 5.62 23.25
N GLY A 69 8.43 4.56 22.42
CA GLY A 69 8.05 4.58 21.01
C GLY A 69 6.56 4.45 20.72
N ALA A 70 5.72 4.12 21.71
CA ALA A 70 4.31 3.74 21.48
C ALA A 70 3.49 4.79 20.70
N TRP A 71 3.82 6.08 20.80
CA TRP A 71 3.16 7.14 20.05
C TRP A 71 3.40 7.05 18.53
N LEU A 72 4.51 6.43 18.10
CA LEU A 72 4.83 6.23 16.69
C LEU A 72 3.86 5.27 16.02
N TYR A 73 3.31 4.29 16.73
CA TYR A 73 2.35 3.34 16.15
C TYR A 73 1.16 4.06 15.50
N ARG A 74 0.54 4.98 16.25
CA ARG A 74 -0.57 5.81 15.73
C ARG A 74 -0.08 6.70 14.59
N ARG A 75 1.08 7.32 14.77
CA ARG A 75 1.65 8.24 13.77
C ARG A 75 1.91 7.55 12.43
N LEU A 76 2.41 6.32 12.44
CA LEU A 76 2.66 5.53 11.23
C LEU A 76 1.36 5.24 10.48
N HIS A 77 0.28 4.92 11.18
CA HIS A 77 -1.03 4.69 10.55
C HIS A 77 -1.63 5.99 9.99
N GLU A 78 -1.51 7.11 10.71
CA GLU A 78 -1.94 8.43 10.22
C GLU A 78 -1.19 8.81 8.94
N GLU A 79 0.13 8.64 8.93
CA GLU A 79 0.97 8.95 7.76
C GLU A 79 0.71 7.98 6.60
N ALA A 80 0.53 6.69 6.86
CA ALA A 80 0.12 5.71 5.84
C ALA A 80 -1.23 6.12 5.21
N GLY A 81 -2.22 6.49 6.01
CA GLY A 81 -3.51 6.99 5.50
C GLY A 81 -3.35 8.24 4.60
N ALA A 82 -2.51 9.19 5.00
CA ALA A 82 -2.24 10.39 4.21
C ALA A 82 -1.58 10.06 2.85
N ILE A 83 -0.62 9.13 2.84
CA ILE A 83 0.03 8.66 1.61
C ILE A 83 -0.97 7.91 0.71
N GLY A 84 -1.77 7.02 1.29
CA GLY A 84 -2.82 6.28 0.57
C GLY A 84 -3.84 7.23 -0.08
N HIS A 85 -4.20 8.32 0.61
CA HIS A 85 -5.07 9.34 0.06
C HIS A 85 -4.41 10.12 -1.08
N ALA A 86 -3.13 10.49 -0.94
CA ALA A 86 -2.39 11.15 -2.02
C ALA A 86 -2.34 10.29 -3.29
N LEU A 87 -2.04 8.99 -3.17
CA LEU A 87 -2.09 8.05 -4.29
C LEU A 87 -3.49 7.94 -4.91
N SER A 88 -4.54 7.95 -4.07
CA SER A 88 -5.92 7.93 -4.54
C SER A 88 -6.28 9.17 -5.35
N LEU A 89 -5.81 10.36 -4.95
CA LEU A 89 -6.02 11.60 -5.69
C LEU A 89 -5.30 11.57 -7.04
N GLU A 90 -4.08 11.02 -7.11
CA GLU A 90 -3.38 10.89 -8.40
C GLU A 90 -3.98 9.84 -9.32
N ALA A 91 -4.53 8.76 -8.76
CA ALA A 91 -5.32 7.81 -9.53
C ALA A 91 -6.57 8.52 -10.10
N ALA A 92 -7.30 9.26 -9.27
CA ALA A 92 -8.49 10.01 -9.70
C ALA A 92 -8.17 11.06 -10.78
N ALA A 93 -7.05 11.77 -10.67
CA ALA A 93 -6.58 12.73 -11.67
C ALA A 93 -6.32 12.08 -13.05
N GLN A 94 -6.05 10.78 -13.08
CA GLN A 94 -5.86 9.97 -14.29
C GLN A 94 -7.15 9.25 -14.74
N GLY A 95 -8.29 9.52 -14.10
CA GLY A 95 -9.56 8.84 -14.39
C GLY A 95 -9.61 7.39 -13.88
N LEU A 96 -8.74 7.03 -12.95
CA LEU A 96 -8.67 5.70 -12.35
C LEU A 96 -9.46 5.63 -11.04
N GLY A 97 -9.84 4.43 -10.65
CA GLY A 97 -10.42 4.12 -9.35
C GLY A 97 -9.33 3.71 -8.36
N ALA A 98 -9.49 4.14 -7.11
CA ALA A 98 -8.67 3.71 -5.98
C ALA A 98 -9.57 3.36 -4.80
N ARG A 99 -9.28 2.25 -4.11
CA ARG A 99 -10.03 1.80 -2.93
C ARG A 99 -9.09 1.32 -1.83
N GLY A 100 -9.26 1.93 -0.66
CA GLY A 100 -8.57 1.56 0.57
C GLY A 100 -8.96 0.18 1.10
N ILE A 101 -7.98 -0.52 1.67
CA ILE A 101 -8.12 -1.85 2.24
C ILE A 101 -7.45 -1.85 3.62
N GLY A 102 -8.26 -1.94 4.67
CA GLY A 102 -7.81 -2.05 6.06
C GLY A 102 -7.85 -3.47 6.63
N GLY A 103 -8.47 -4.42 5.93
CA GLY A 103 -8.48 -5.84 6.29
C GLY A 103 -7.85 -6.66 5.17
N PHE A 104 -6.68 -7.23 5.44
CA PHE A 104 -5.87 -7.98 4.48
C PHE A 104 -5.13 -9.12 5.20
N LEU A 105 -4.50 -10.01 4.44
CA LEU A 105 -3.72 -11.12 5.00
C LEU A 105 -2.26 -10.68 5.18
N ASP A 106 -1.92 -10.15 6.35
CA ASP A 106 -0.64 -9.49 6.63
C ASP A 106 0.58 -10.34 6.23
N ASP A 107 0.66 -11.57 6.75
CA ASP A 107 1.78 -12.48 6.49
C ASP A 107 1.90 -12.84 5.00
N GLU A 108 0.78 -12.98 4.30
CA GLU A 108 0.79 -13.29 2.86
C GLU A 108 1.22 -12.08 2.02
N VAL A 109 0.82 -10.86 2.43
CA VAL A 109 1.27 -9.62 1.81
C VAL A 109 2.78 -9.45 1.98
N LEU A 110 3.30 -9.69 3.18
CA LEU A 110 4.73 -9.63 3.46
C LEU A 110 5.50 -10.70 2.67
N ALA A 111 5.00 -11.93 2.65
CA ALA A 111 5.59 -13.02 1.87
C ALA A 111 5.64 -12.71 0.36
N ALA A 112 4.57 -12.11 -0.19
CA ALA A 112 4.52 -11.66 -1.58
C ALA A 112 5.59 -10.60 -1.91
N LEU A 113 6.02 -9.82 -0.91
CA LEU A 113 7.08 -8.84 -1.03
C LEU A 113 8.47 -9.40 -0.68
N GLY A 114 8.59 -10.69 -0.37
CA GLY A 114 9.83 -11.32 0.07
C GLY A 114 10.30 -10.84 1.46
N LEU A 115 9.37 -10.33 2.28
CA LEU A 115 9.63 -9.85 3.64
C LEU A 115 9.26 -10.92 4.68
N PRO A 116 10.00 -11.01 5.79
CA PRO A 116 9.64 -11.91 6.90
C PRO A 116 8.39 -11.39 7.63
N ALA A 117 7.52 -12.32 8.05
CA ALA A 117 6.34 -12.01 8.87
C ALA A 117 6.75 -11.34 10.21
N GLU A 118 7.76 -11.92 10.88
CA GLU A 118 8.32 -11.39 12.13
C GLU A 118 9.47 -10.41 11.87
N GLY A 119 9.21 -9.36 11.09
CA GLY A 119 10.17 -8.33 10.72
C GLY A 119 9.84 -6.93 11.24
N ARG A 120 10.78 -5.99 11.06
CA ARG A 120 10.52 -4.57 11.37
C ARG A 120 9.49 -3.91 10.44
N TRP A 121 9.40 -4.38 9.19
CA TRP A 121 8.45 -3.87 8.21
C TRP A 121 7.13 -4.62 8.31
N GLN A 122 6.05 -3.89 8.60
CA GLN A 122 4.71 -4.44 8.70
C GLN A 122 3.77 -3.70 7.76
N ALA A 123 2.87 -4.43 7.10
CA ALA A 123 1.86 -3.84 6.25
C ALA A 123 0.83 -3.11 7.13
N LEU A 124 0.65 -1.81 6.90
CA LEU A 124 -0.26 -0.97 7.68
C LEU A 124 -1.55 -0.67 6.92
N TYR A 125 -1.46 -0.61 5.59
CA TYR A 125 -2.57 -0.24 4.73
C TYR A 125 -2.32 -0.69 3.30
N LEU A 126 -3.38 -1.13 2.62
CA LEU A 126 -3.35 -1.44 1.19
C LEU A 126 -4.26 -0.48 0.42
N LEU A 127 -3.89 -0.19 -0.82
CA LEU A 127 -4.71 0.56 -1.77
C LEU A 127 -4.82 -0.21 -3.08
N ALA A 128 -6.01 -0.67 -3.42
CA ALA A 128 -6.30 -1.21 -4.74
C ALA A 128 -6.44 -0.07 -5.74
N VAL A 129 -5.74 -0.13 -6.86
CA VAL A 129 -5.83 0.84 -7.96
C VAL A 129 -6.17 0.11 -9.25
N GLY A 130 -7.09 0.66 -10.04
CA GLY A 130 -7.51 0.05 -11.31
C GLY A 130 -8.44 0.95 -12.11
N ARG A 131 -8.96 0.43 -13.22
CA ARG A 131 -10.02 1.13 -13.94
C ARG A 131 -11.35 0.95 -13.19
N PRO A 132 -12.16 2.01 -13.03
CA PRO A 132 -13.54 1.86 -12.60
C PRO A 132 -14.26 0.91 -13.56
N ALA A 133 -15.08 0.02 -13.02
CA ALA A 133 -15.94 -0.87 -13.80
C ALA A 133 -17.31 -0.23 -14.00
#